data_AF-A0A917RWP5-F1
#
_entry.id   AF-A0A917RWP5-F1
#
_cell.length_a   1.000
_cell.length_b   1.000
_cell.length_c   1.000
_cell.angle_alpha   90.00
_cell.angle_beta   90.00
_cell.angle_gamma   90.00
#
_symmetry.space_group_name_H-M   'P 1'
#
loop_
_entity.id
_entity.type
_entity.pdbx_description
1 polymer ?
#
loop_
_entity_poly.entity_id
_entity_poly.type
_entity_poly.pdbx_seq_one_letter_code
_entity_poly.pdbx_strand_id
1 'polypeptide(L)' 'MRDYEKIIQEKIIDCRRIAMLCLFLSAFLYTGTMMPEYADVDWKLAILSGASLAFLLLTFFFYWRTSKLKDRLDK' A
#
# COMPACT_ATOMS: atom_id res chain seq x y z
N MET A 1 -14.53 -9.98 26.38
CA MET A 1 -13.84 -8.71 26.07
C MET A 1 -12.48 -8.94 25.41
N ARG A 2 -11.62 -9.83 25.91
CA ARG A 2 -10.29 -10.14 25.33
C ARG A 2 -10.28 -10.64 23.87
N ASP A 3 -11.33 -11.31 23.41
CA ASP A 3 -11.36 -11.89 22.06
C ASP A 3 -11.58 -10.84 20.97
N TYR A 4 -12.35 -9.78 21.25
CA TYR A 4 -12.58 -8.69 20.31
C TYR A 4 -11.32 -7.85 20.07
N GLU A 5 -10.55 -7.57 21.12
CA GLU A 5 -9.28 -6.85 21.01
C GLU A 5 -8.27 -7.65 20.18
N LYS A 6 -8.18 -8.97 20.38
CA LYS A 6 -7.33 -9.85 19.56
C LYS A 6 -7.70 -9.82 18.08
N ILE A 7 -9.00 -9.92 17.77
CA ILE A 7 -9.49 -9.85 16.38
C ILE A 7 -9.14 -8.51 15.73
N ILE A 8 -9.25 -7.40 16.47
CA ILE A 8 -8.93 -6.07 15.95
C ILE A 8 -7.42 -5.93 15.74
N GLN A 9 -6.59 -6.46 16.66
CA GLN A 9 -5.13 -6.46 16.49
C GLN A 9 -4.68 -7.31 15.30
N GLU A 10 -5.25 -8.49 15.08
CA GLU A 10 -5.00 -9.28 13.86
C GLU A 10 -5.38 -8.50 12.61
N LYS A 11 -6.54 -7.82 12.60
CA LYS A 11 -6.98 -6.99 11.47
C LYS A 11 -6.01 -5.85 11.17
N ILE A 12 -5.43 -5.24 12.20
CA ILE A 12 -4.42 -4.18 12.09
C ILE A 12 -3.13 -4.74 11.52
N ILE A 13 -2.68 -5.91 11.98
CA ILE A 13 -1.48 -6.58 11.48
C ILE A 13 -1.65 -6.94 10.00
N ASP A 14 -2.81 -7.46 9.60
CA ASP A 14 -3.13 -7.77 8.21
C ASP A 14 -3.15 -6.52 7.32
N CYS A 15 -3.82 -5.44 7.75
CA CYS A 15 -3.81 -4.18 7.00
C CYS A 15 -2.40 -3.63 6.85
N ARG A 16 -1.56 -3.72 7.90
CA ARG A 16 -0.17 -3.28 7.86
C ARG A 16 0.66 -4.15 6.91
N ARG A 17 0.41 -5.46 6.86
CA ARG A 17 1.09 -6.39 5.94
C ARG A 17 0.70 -6.11 4.49
N ILE A 18 -0.58 -5.88 4.21
CA ILE A 18 -1.07 -5.48 2.88
C ILE A 18 -0.50 -4.12 2.45
N ALA A 19 -0.45 -3.16 3.37
CA ALA A 19 0.16 -1.85 3.11
C ALA A 19 1.64 -2.00 2.73
N MET A 20 2.42 -2.81 3.47
CA MET A 20 3.81 -3.12 3.12
C MET A 20 3.94 -3.78 1.75
N LEU A 21 3.07 -4.74 1.41
CA LEU A 21 3.07 -5.37 0.09
C LEU A 21 2.77 -4.36 -1.03
N CYS A 22 1.79 -3.47 -0.85
CA CYS A 22 1.48 -2.42 -1.83
C CYS A 22 2.65 -1.44 -1.99
N LEU A 23 3.32 -1.08 -0.90
CA LEU A 23 4.52 -0.22 -0.90
C LEU A 23 5.69 -0.89 -1.62
N PHE A 24 5.88 -2.19 -1.40
CA PHE A 24 6.92 -2.96 -2.07
C PHE A 24 6.64 -3.07 -3.57
N LEU A 25 5.37 -3.34 -3.94
CA LEU A 25 4.94 -3.43 -5.32
C LEU A 25 5.11 -2.08 -6.04
N SER A 26 4.75 -0.97 -5.41
CA SER A 26 4.92 0.37 -6.00
C SER A 26 6.38 0.74 -6.20
N ALA A 27 7.26 0.45 -5.23
CA ALA A 27 8.70 0.67 -5.34
C ALA A 27 9.33 -0.18 -6.45
N PHE A 28 8.89 -1.44 -6.58
CA PHE A 28 9.34 -2.33 -7.65
C PHE A 28 8.90 -1.82 -9.03
N LEU A 29 7.63 -1.43 -9.16
CA LEU A 29 7.08 -0.87 -10.39
C LEU A 29 7.79 0.42 -10.80
N TYR A 30 8.08 1.29 -9.83
CA TYR A 30 8.82 2.53 -10.06
C TYR A 30 10.26 2.26 -10.49
N THR A 31 10.96 1.30 -9.88
CA THR A 31 12.29 0.89 -10.34
C THR A 31 12.27 0.41 -11.79
N GLY A 32 11.21 -0.31 -12.20
CA GLY A 32 11.00 -0.72 -13.59
C GLY A 32 10.83 0.46 -14.57
N THR A 33 10.34 1.62 -14.12
CA THR A 33 10.28 2.83 -14.96
C THR A 33 11.64 3.47 -15.22
N MET A 34 12.66 3.19 -14.40
CA MET A 34 14.02 3.73 -14.61
C MET A 34 14.87 2.89 -15.57
N MET A 35 14.37 1.75 -16.08
CA MET A 35 15.10 0.94 -17.05
C MET A 35 15.09 1.61 -18.44
N PRO A 36 16.26 1.92 -19.03
CA PRO A 36 16.37 2.67 -20.28
C PRO A 36 15.87 1.91 -21.51
N GLU A 37 15.71 0.58 -21.43
CA GLU A 37 15.17 -0.27 -22.51
C GLU A 37 13.71 0.06 -22.88
N TYR A 38 12.99 0.75 -21.99
CA TYR A 38 11.58 1.13 -22.19
C TYR A 38 11.37 2.63 -22.43
N ALA A 39 12.46 3.41 -22.54
CA ALA A 39 12.41 4.86 -22.73
C ALA A 39 11.69 5.28 -24.02
N ASP A 40 11.69 4.42 -25.05
CA ASP A 40 11.05 4.71 -26.34
C ASP A 40 9.54 4.41 -26.37
N VAL A 41 8.97 3.86 -25.28
CA VAL A 41 7.55 3.47 -25.21
C VAL A 41 6.83 4.25 -24.11
N ASP A 42 6.55 5.52 -24.39
CA ASP A 42 5.91 6.49 -23.48
C ASP A 42 4.64 5.96 -22.79
N TRP A 43 3.80 5.21 -23.53
CA TRP A 43 2.55 4.66 -23.00
C TRP A 43 2.78 3.59 -21.92
N LYS A 44 3.82 2.76 -22.06
CA LYS A 44 4.16 1.74 -21.05
C LYS A 44 4.68 2.41 -19.79
N LEU A 45 5.53 3.43 -19.94
CA LEU A 45 6.04 4.25 -18.84
C LEU A 45 4.90 4.92 -18.07
N ALA A 46 3.94 5.54 -18.76
CA ALA A 46 2.79 6.21 -18.15
C ALA A 46 1.90 5.26 -17.34
N ILE A 47 1.63 4.05 -17.85
CA ILE A 47 0.87 3.03 -17.13
C ILE A 47 1.63 2.56 -15.89
N LEU A 48 2.94 2.34 -16.02
CA LEU A 48 3.77 1.80 -14.94
C LEU A 48 3.94 2.83 -13.81
N SER A 49 4.12 4.11 -14.15
CA SER A 49 4.13 5.21 -13.18
C SER A 49 2.74 5.46 -12.58
N GLY A 50 1.67 5.37 -13.39
CA GLY A 50 0.30 5.53 -12.91
C GLY A 50 -0.11 4.45 -11.92
N ALA A 51 0.27 3.21 -12.20
CA ALA A 51 0.02 2.07 -11.31
C ALA A 51 0.82 2.18 -10.00
N SER A 52 2.09 2.62 -10.04
CA SER A 52 2.87 2.81 -8.81
C SER A 52 2.24 3.88 -7.90
N LEU A 53 1.75 4.97 -8.49
CA LEU A 53 1.07 6.06 -7.79
C LEU A 53 -0.28 5.59 -7.21
N ALA A 54 -1.03 4.77 -7.96
CA ALA A 54 -2.26 4.14 -7.47
C ALA A 54 -2.01 3.23 -6.25
N PHE A 55 -0.97 2.39 -6.29
CA PHE A 55 -0.58 1.53 -5.16
C PHE A 55 -0.10 2.33 -3.95
N LEU A 56 0.60 3.46 -4.17
CA LEU A 56 0.98 4.39 -3.11
C LEU A 56 -0.24 5.03 -2.44
N LEU A 57 -1.20 5.53 -3.21
CA LEU A 57 -2.45 6.09 -2.68
C LEU A 57 -3.25 5.05 -1.90
N LEU A 58 -3.31 3.81 -2.41
CA LEU A 58 -3.96 2.69 -1.70
C LEU A 58 -3.28 2.41 -0.36
N THR A 59 -1.95 2.43 -0.33
CA THR A 59 -1.17 2.23 0.90
C THR A 59 -1.50 3.31 1.92
N PHE A 60 -1.52 4.57 1.49
CA PHE A 60 -1.86 5.71 2.36
C PHE A 60 -3.29 5.60 2.89
N PHE A 61 -4.24 5.21 2.05
CA PHE A 61 -5.63 4.98 2.43
C PHE A 61 -5.77 3.86 3.47
N PHE A 62 -5.09 2.72 3.27
CA PHE A 62 -5.08 1.63 4.24
C PHE A 62 -4.44 2.06 5.56
N TYR A 63 -3.33 2.77 5.51
CA TYR A 63 -2.65 3.28 6.71
C TYR A 63 -3.55 4.23 7.51
N TRP A 64 -4.23 5.16 6.83
CA TRP A 64 -5.22 6.04 7.47
C TRP A 64 -6.35 5.23 8.11
N ARG A 65 -6.92 4.26 7.37
CA ARG A 65 -8.02 3.43 7.87
C ARG A 65 -7.60 2.64 9.11
N THR A 66 -6.39 2.09 9.12
CA THR A 66 -5.82 1.38 10.28
C THR A 66 -5.61 2.30 11.47
N SER A 67 -5.12 3.54 11.24
CA SER A 67 -4.97 4.54 12.30
C SER A 67 -6.30 4.89 12.94
N LYS A 68 -7.35 5.11 12.14
CA LYS A 68 -8.71 5.35 12.64
C LYS A 68 -9.30 4.17 13.41
N LEU A 69 -8.96 2.94 13.03
CA LEU A 69 -9.42 1.73 13.72
C LEU A 69 -8.70 1.53 15.07
N LYS A 70 -7.42 1.91 15.12
CA LYS A 70 -6.61 1.90 16.34
C LYS A 70 -7.09 2.93 17.36
N ASP A 71 -7.48 4.12 16.89
CA ASP A 71 -8.07 5.19 17.71
C ASP A 71 -9.42 4.79 18.35
N ARG A 72 -10.17 3.92 17.67
CA ARG A 72 -11.43 3.33 18.17
C ARG A 72 -11.22 2.19 19.19
N LEU A 73 -10.01 1.64 19.28
CA LEU A 73 -9.67 0.55 20.21
C LEU A 73 -9.13 1.08 21.55
N ASP A 74 -8.53 2.27 21.56
CA ASP A 74 -7.95 2.91 22.74
C ASP A 74 -9.00 3.66 23.60
N LYS A 75 -10.25 3.73 23.13
CA LYS A 75 -11.34 4.49 23.75
C LYS A 75 -12.45 3.58 24.24
#